data_AF-A0AA88KLS6-F1
#
_entry.id   AF-A0AA88KLS6-F1
#
_cell.length_a   1.000
_cell.length_b   1.000
_cell.length_c   1.000
_cell.angle_alpha   90.00
_cell.angle_beta   90.00
_cell.angle_gamma   90.00
#
_symmetry.space_group_name_H-M   'P 1'
#
loop_
_entity.id
_entity.type
_entity.pdbx_description
1 polymer ?
#
loop_
_entity_poly.entity_id
_entity_poly.type
_entity_poly.pdbx_seq_one_letter_code
_entity_poly.pdbx_strand_id
1 'polypeptide(L)'
;MRQLLFVGAFLHELISGLIKQLLPFHVHVHYVLFSTIIYHKLIIATVGYQMGLSWIQLLVHDWSKFTPSEWRGYFKKTKKLLQAQMNFNSKMMTKEQVNNQDDHQEEEYGFLYHQNRNPHHLEYWISVDTSTGKVKPMKMPLKYVTELIVDWVAANLAYPSGNHSSTPSLMKIMGPTSQEQNPSLLNQTRQMKFLETFSDLIHPETKQNIHEEIVRLSRVFRFELEPTFVNFLENEFIVA
;
A
#
# COMPACT_ATOMS: atom_id res chain seq x y z
N MET A 1 15.69 -13.99 -0.92
CA MET A 1 15.02 -12.71 -0.60
C MET A 1 15.98 -11.64 -0.10
N ARG A 2 16.64 -11.81 1.08
CA ARG A 2 17.52 -10.75 1.65
C ARG A 2 18.62 -10.25 0.70
N GLN A 3 19.26 -11.13 -0.08
CA GLN A 3 20.33 -10.73 -1.02
C GLN A 3 19.81 -9.98 -2.26
N LEU A 4 18.63 -10.35 -2.81
CA LEU A 4 18.01 -9.63 -3.94
C LEU A 4 17.52 -8.24 -3.54
N LEU A 5 16.95 -8.12 -2.34
CA LEU A 5 16.51 -6.83 -1.79
C LEU A 5 17.70 -5.90 -1.54
N PHE A 6 18.85 -6.45 -1.11
CA PHE A 6 20.07 -5.67 -0.85
C PHE A 6 20.73 -5.15 -2.15
N VAL A 7 20.82 -5.97 -3.20
CA VAL A 7 21.35 -5.54 -4.51
C VAL A 7 20.44 -4.50 -5.16
N GLY A 8 19.12 -4.66 -5.06
CA GLY A 8 18.15 -3.69 -5.54
C GLY A 8 18.25 -2.34 -4.83
N ALA A 9 18.47 -2.36 -3.50
CA ALA A 9 18.72 -1.16 -2.71
C ALA A 9 20.00 -0.44 -3.18
N PHE A 10 21.13 -1.14 -3.26
CA PHE A 10 22.39 -0.52 -3.68
C PHE A 10 22.31 0.12 -5.09
N LEU A 11 21.73 -0.58 -6.06
CA LEU A 11 21.50 -0.04 -7.41
C LEU A 11 20.56 1.16 -7.39
N HIS A 12 19.46 1.10 -6.62
CA HIS A 12 18.55 2.21 -6.48
C HIS A 12 19.23 3.44 -5.87
N GLU A 13 20.12 3.29 -4.88
CA GLU A 13 20.84 4.40 -4.25
C GLU A 13 21.80 5.08 -5.22
N LEU A 14 22.57 4.28 -5.96
CA LEU A 14 23.52 4.76 -6.95
C LEU A 14 22.80 5.48 -8.10
N ILE A 15 21.74 4.88 -8.64
CA ILE A 15 20.93 5.49 -9.70
C ILE A 15 20.20 6.74 -9.19
N SER A 16 19.62 6.69 -7.98
CA SER A 16 18.95 7.85 -7.37
C SER A 16 19.92 9.01 -7.13
N GLY A 17 21.14 8.72 -6.68
CA GLY A 17 22.20 9.71 -6.50
C GLY A 17 22.60 10.38 -7.82
N LEU A 18 22.81 9.58 -8.87
CA LEU A 18 23.10 10.10 -10.21
C LEU A 18 21.92 10.93 -10.77
N ILE A 19 20.69 10.44 -10.63
CA ILE A 19 19.49 11.14 -11.10
C ILE A 19 19.31 12.47 -10.36
N LYS A 20 19.52 12.51 -9.03
CA LYS A 20 19.41 13.76 -8.25
C LYS A 20 20.45 14.81 -8.65
N GLN A 21 21.65 14.38 -9.04
CA GLN A 21 22.74 15.28 -9.43
C GLN A 21 22.64 15.74 -10.89
N LEU A 22 22.09 14.90 -11.76
CA LEU A 22 22.17 15.10 -13.22
C LEU A 22 20.82 15.46 -13.87
N LEU A 23 19.68 15.18 -13.23
CA LEU A 23 18.36 15.35 -13.82
C LEU A 23 17.48 16.36 -13.06
N PRO A 24 16.55 17.04 -13.76
CA PRO A 24 15.61 17.95 -13.11
C PRO A 24 14.76 17.27 -12.04
N PHE A 25 14.37 18.03 -11.00
CA PHE A 25 13.57 17.52 -9.87
C PHE A 25 12.32 16.74 -10.29
N HIS A 26 11.60 17.19 -11.32
CA HIS A 26 10.39 16.48 -11.80
C HIS A 26 10.69 15.07 -12.34
N VAL A 27 11.86 14.85 -12.96
CA VAL A 27 12.31 13.53 -13.41
C VAL A 27 12.63 12.64 -12.21
N HIS A 28 13.24 13.21 -11.18
CA HIS A 28 13.50 12.50 -9.93
C HIS A 28 12.21 12.01 -9.26
N VAL A 29 11.14 12.83 -9.24
CA VAL A 29 9.82 12.43 -8.73
C VAL A 29 9.27 11.21 -9.48
N HIS A 30 9.30 11.23 -10.82
CA HIS A 30 8.87 10.09 -11.64
C HIS A 30 9.68 8.83 -11.36
N TYR A 31 10.99 8.96 -11.21
CA TYR A 31 11.86 7.83 -10.89
C TYR A 31 11.54 7.22 -9.52
N VAL A 32 11.36 8.05 -8.49
CA VAL A 32 11.00 7.57 -7.14
C VAL A 32 9.64 6.87 -7.16
N LEU A 33 8.64 7.46 -7.83
CA LEU A 33 7.31 6.84 -7.97
C LEU A 33 7.40 5.49 -8.68
N PHE A 34 8.06 5.45 -9.85
CA PHE A 34 8.25 4.23 -10.63
C PHE A 34 8.94 3.14 -9.81
N SER A 35 10.09 3.46 -9.21
CA SER A 35 10.88 2.53 -8.41
C SER A 35 10.08 1.97 -7.24
N THR A 36 9.23 2.80 -6.63
CA THR A 36 8.39 2.36 -5.51
C THR A 36 7.30 1.39 -5.96
N ILE A 37 6.63 1.68 -7.08
CA ILE A 37 5.62 0.78 -7.67
C ILE A 37 6.26 -0.56 -8.07
N ILE A 38 7.45 -0.53 -8.69
CA ILE A 38 8.16 -1.75 -9.05
C ILE A 38 8.57 -2.55 -7.82
N TYR A 39 9.07 -1.89 -6.77
CA TYR A 39 9.42 -2.57 -5.51
C TYR A 39 8.21 -3.25 -4.88
N HIS A 40 7.06 -2.56 -4.80
CA HIS A 40 5.79 -3.13 -4.35
C HIS A 40 5.41 -4.37 -5.17
N LYS A 41 5.43 -4.27 -6.51
CA LYS A 41 5.13 -5.39 -7.41
C LYS A 41 6.06 -6.60 -7.22
N LEU A 42 7.34 -6.40 -6.91
CA LEU A 42 8.27 -7.49 -6.63
C LEU A 42 7.94 -8.21 -5.31
N ILE A 43 7.49 -7.48 -4.29
CA ILE A 43 7.02 -8.07 -3.04
C ILE A 43 5.73 -8.86 -3.28
N ILE A 44 4.76 -8.27 -4.00
CA ILE A 44 3.51 -8.95 -4.42
C ILE A 44 3.83 -10.26 -5.15
N ALA A 45 4.74 -10.22 -6.13
CA ALA A 45 5.11 -11.41 -6.90
C ALA A 45 5.69 -12.52 -6.00
N THR A 46 6.46 -12.14 -4.97
CA THR A 46 7.07 -13.10 -4.05
C THR A 46 6.05 -13.68 -3.08
N VAL A 47 5.35 -12.80 -2.34
CA VAL A 47 4.41 -13.20 -1.28
C VAL A 47 3.18 -13.86 -1.90
N GLY A 48 2.65 -13.28 -2.97
CA GLY A 48 1.47 -13.77 -3.66
C GLY A 48 1.66 -15.12 -4.35
N TYR A 49 2.84 -15.38 -4.92
CA TYR A 49 3.15 -16.71 -5.46
C TYR A 49 3.17 -17.78 -4.36
N GLN A 50 3.76 -17.47 -3.19
CA GLN A 50 3.74 -18.38 -2.03
C GLN A 50 2.33 -18.58 -1.46
N MET A 51 1.47 -17.58 -1.62
CA MET A 51 0.05 -17.66 -1.27
C MET A 51 -0.81 -18.32 -2.37
N GLY A 52 -0.25 -18.77 -3.50
CA GLY A 52 -0.96 -19.53 -4.52
C GLY A 52 -1.70 -18.68 -5.57
N LEU A 53 -1.39 -17.39 -5.68
CA LEU A 53 -1.91 -16.56 -6.76
C LEU A 53 -1.28 -16.93 -8.11
N SER A 54 -2.07 -16.86 -9.18
CA SER A 54 -1.57 -17.09 -10.53
C SER A 54 -0.56 -16.02 -10.95
N TRP A 55 0.44 -16.40 -11.74
CA TRP A 55 1.44 -15.46 -12.25
C TRP A 55 0.82 -14.31 -13.07
N ILE A 56 -0.29 -14.57 -13.77
CA ILE A 56 -1.04 -13.54 -14.52
C ILE A 56 -1.59 -12.51 -13.54
N GLN A 57 -2.25 -12.95 -12.47
CA GLN A 57 -2.83 -12.06 -11.46
C GLN A 57 -1.75 -11.18 -10.79
N LEU A 58 -0.60 -11.78 -10.45
CA LEU A 58 0.54 -11.04 -9.88
C LEU A 58 1.14 -10.03 -10.86
N LEU A 59 1.19 -10.36 -12.15
CA LEU A 59 1.71 -9.48 -13.19
C LEU A 59 0.78 -8.26 -13.40
N VAL A 60 -0.53 -8.51 -13.50
CA VAL A 60 -1.54 -7.46 -13.80
C VAL A 60 -1.97 -6.67 -12.57
N HIS A 61 -1.66 -7.13 -11.36
CA HIS A 61 -1.91 -6.41 -10.11
C HIS A 61 -1.51 -4.94 -10.24
N ASP A 62 -2.42 -4.02 -9.97
CA ASP A 62 -2.18 -2.57 -9.99
C ASP A 62 -1.64 -1.99 -11.31
N TRP A 63 -1.90 -2.62 -12.45
CA TRP A 63 -1.49 -2.04 -13.73
C TRP A 63 -2.14 -0.67 -13.99
N SER A 64 -3.30 -0.42 -13.40
CA SER A 64 -4.00 0.87 -13.52
C SER A 64 -3.19 2.05 -12.94
N LYS A 65 -2.21 1.80 -12.04
CA LYS A 65 -1.29 2.84 -11.51
C LYS A 65 -0.47 3.52 -12.60
N PHE A 66 -0.29 2.88 -13.75
CA PHE A 66 0.41 3.44 -14.90
C PHE A 66 -0.50 4.22 -15.86
N THR A 67 -1.80 4.30 -15.59
CA THR A 67 -2.71 5.16 -16.36
C THR A 67 -2.47 6.63 -16.03
N PRO A 68 -2.72 7.57 -16.97
CA PRO A 68 -2.55 9.00 -16.70
C PRO A 68 -3.37 9.50 -15.51
N SER A 69 -4.57 8.95 -15.32
CA SER A 69 -5.50 9.30 -14.24
C SER A 69 -4.92 9.03 -12.85
N GLU A 70 -4.31 7.86 -12.65
CA GLU A 70 -3.71 7.50 -11.36
C GLU A 70 -2.30 8.07 -11.21
N TRP A 71 -1.48 7.97 -12.27
CA TRP A 71 -0.08 8.39 -12.23
C TRP A 71 0.06 9.86 -11.83
N ARG A 72 -0.83 10.72 -12.32
CA ARG A 72 -0.82 12.16 -12.03
C ARG A 72 -1.07 12.43 -10.54
N GLY A 73 -2.08 11.78 -9.94
CA GLY A 73 -2.36 11.89 -8.51
C GLY A 73 -1.17 11.40 -7.66
N TYR A 74 -0.64 10.21 -7.96
CA TYR A 74 0.53 9.68 -7.25
C TYR A 74 1.79 10.52 -7.43
N PHE A 75 1.98 11.13 -8.61
CA PHE A 75 3.09 12.03 -8.88
C PHE A 75 3.00 13.29 -7.99
N LYS A 76 1.83 13.92 -7.88
CA LYS A 76 1.61 15.09 -7.02
C LYS A 76 1.90 14.77 -5.56
N LYS A 77 1.34 13.66 -5.07
CA LYS A 77 1.61 13.16 -3.71
C LYS A 77 3.11 12.93 -3.48
N THR A 78 3.78 12.25 -4.41
CA THR A 78 5.22 11.97 -4.32
C THR A 78 6.06 13.25 -4.34
N LYS A 79 5.73 14.19 -5.24
CA LYS A 79 6.38 15.49 -5.34
C LYS A 79 6.29 16.26 -4.02
N LYS A 80 5.09 16.33 -3.43
CA LYS A 80 4.82 16.98 -2.16
C LYS A 80 5.62 16.37 -1.01
N LEU A 81 5.69 15.05 -0.94
CA LEU A 81 6.48 14.34 0.09
C LEU A 81 7.98 14.60 -0.06
N LEU A 82 8.50 14.55 -1.29
CA LEU A 82 9.91 14.85 -1.56
C LEU A 82 10.26 16.31 -1.25
N GLN A 83 9.39 17.27 -1.61
CA GLN A 83 9.56 18.67 -1.24
C GLN A 83 9.56 18.85 0.27
N ALA A 84 8.60 18.27 0.99
CA ALA A 84 8.55 18.32 2.44
C ALA A 84 9.84 17.80 3.09
N GLN A 85 10.42 16.71 2.56
CA GLN A 85 11.68 16.17 3.05
C GLN A 85 12.88 17.09 2.76
N MET A 86 12.95 17.68 1.56
CA MET A 86 13.99 18.66 1.22
C MET A 86 13.89 19.91 2.11
N ASN A 87 12.67 20.34 2.43
CA ASN A 87 12.40 21.50 3.29
C ASN A 87 12.66 21.24 4.77
N PHE A 88 12.42 20.01 5.23
CA PHE A 88 12.80 19.60 6.59
C PHE A 88 14.32 19.70 6.78
N ASN A 89 15.09 19.42 5.71
CA ASN A 89 16.53 19.61 5.69
C ASN A 89 16.98 21.07 5.50
N SER A 90 16.11 21.99 5.05
CA SER A 90 16.46 23.40 4.75
C SER A 90 15.76 24.46 5.61
N LYS A 91 14.95 24.06 6.59
CA LYS A 91 14.23 24.95 7.55
C LYS A 91 13.42 26.08 6.89
N MET A 92 12.88 25.90 5.68
CA MET A 92 11.93 26.83 5.07
C MET A 92 10.91 26.15 4.13
N MET A 93 9.63 26.23 4.51
CA MET A 93 8.50 26.46 3.59
C MET A 93 7.24 26.79 4.42
N THR A 94 6.39 27.68 3.92
CA THR A 94 5.10 28.01 4.56
C THR A 94 4.07 26.90 4.28
N LYS A 95 3.17 26.63 5.24
CA LYS A 95 2.13 25.59 5.14
C LYS A 95 1.23 25.71 3.90
N GLU A 96 1.13 26.91 3.34
CA GLU A 96 0.25 27.29 2.25
C GLU A 96 0.72 26.77 0.88
N GLN A 97 2.04 26.66 0.67
CA GLN A 97 2.62 26.13 -0.58
C GLN A 97 2.56 24.60 -0.70
N VAL A 98 2.27 23.89 0.40
CA VAL A 98 2.23 22.42 0.49
C VAL A 98 0.82 21.87 0.28
N ASN A 99 -0.22 22.72 0.37
CA ASN A 99 -1.63 22.33 0.33
C ASN A 99 -2.39 23.16 -0.71
N ASN A 100 -2.10 22.96 -1.99
CA ASN A 100 -2.99 23.44 -3.05
C ASN A 100 -4.23 22.54 -3.14
N GLN A 101 -5.43 23.11 -3.12
CA GLN A 101 -6.70 22.37 -3.16
C GLN A 101 -6.81 21.51 -4.44
N ASP A 102 -6.33 22.02 -5.58
CA ASP A 102 -6.33 21.29 -6.86
C ASP A 102 -5.40 20.06 -6.83
N ASP A 103 -4.33 20.11 -6.02
CA ASP A 103 -3.43 18.97 -5.86
C ASP A 103 -4.09 17.86 -5.02
N HIS A 104 -4.78 18.24 -3.95
CA HIS A 104 -5.54 17.29 -3.13
C HIS A 104 -6.66 16.59 -3.91
N GLN A 105 -7.39 17.32 -4.76
CA GLN A 105 -8.46 16.74 -5.58
C GLN A 105 -7.94 15.71 -6.58
N GLU A 106 -6.80 15.99 -7.23
CA GLU A 106 -6.19 15.03 -8.17
C GLU A 106 -5.58 13.82 -7.45
N GLU A 107 -5.00 14.01 -6.26
CA GLU A 107 -4.53 12.93 -5.39
C GLU A 107 -5.69 12.00 -5.00
N GLU A 108 -6.80 12.58 -4.53
CA GLU A 108 -8.01 11.86 -4.13
C GLU A 108 -8.65 11.16 -5.33
N TYR A 109 -8.77 11.84 -6.47
CA TYR A 109 -9.31 11.24 -7.70
C TYR A 109 -8.50 10.02 -8.13
N GLY A 110 -7.16 10.11 -8.15
CA GLY A 110 -6.30 8.98 -8.50
C GLY A 110 -6.46 7.81 -7.53
N PHE A 111 -6.54 8.09 -6.22
CA PHE A 111 -6.75 7.08 -5.19
C PHE A 111 -8.13 6.39 -5.31
N LEU A 112 -9.20 7.16 -5.48
CA LEU A 112 -10.54 6.61 -5.66
C LEU A 112 -10.68 5.86 -6.98
N TYR A 113 -10.03 6.34 -8.06
CA TYR A 113 -9.99 5.64 -9.34
C TYR A 113 -9.36 4.25 -9.18
N HIS A 114 -8.27 4.17 -8.41
CA HIS A 114 -7.55 2.95 -8.10
C HIS A 114 -8.42 1.94 -7.35
N GLN A 115 -8.98 2.33 -6.20
CA GLN A 115 -9.76 1.42 -5.35
C GLN A 115 -11.03 0.92 -6.05
N ASN A 116 -11.72 1.78 -6.80
CA ASN A 116 -13.00 1.45 -7.42
C ASN A 116 -12.87 0.63 -8.72
N ARG A 117 -11.65 0.41 -9.25
CA ARG A 117 -11.43 -0.38 -10.49
C ARG A 117 -10.59 -1.62 -10.30
N ASN A 118 -9.94 -1.77 -9.15
CA ASN A 118 -9.09 -2.92 -8.88
C ASN A 118 -9.82 -3.92 -7.98
N PRO A 119 -10.08 -5.15 -8.44
CA PRO A 119 -10.95 -6.10 -7.74
C PRO A 119 -10.36 -6.68 -6.45
N HIS A 120 -9.10 -6.40 -6.11
CA HIS A 120 -8.56 -6.76 -4.79
C HIS A 120 -8.85 -5.70 -3.72
N HIS A 121 -9.40 -4.54 -4.06
CA HIS A 121 -9.91 -3.58 -3.07
C HIS A 121 -11.33 -3.95 -2.66
N LEU A 122 -11.68 -3.73 -1.39
CA LEU A 122 -13.01 -4.05 -0.87
C LEU A 122 -14.08 -3.13 -1.47
N GLU A 123 -13.73 -1.88 -1.73
CA GLU A 123 -14.58 -0.85 -2.31
C GLU A 123 -15.15 -1.28 -3.68
N TYR A 124 -14.40 -2.06 -4.46
CA TYR A 124 -14.86 -2.63 -5.73
C TYR A 124 -16.10 -3.53 -5.57
N TRP A 125 -16.24 -4.18 -4.40
CA TRP A 125 -17.31 -5.13 -4.11
C TRP A 125 -18.46 -4.52 -3.32
N ILE A 126 -18.56 -3.20 -3.30
CA ILE A 126 -19.69 -2.47 -2.71
C ILE A 126 -20.60 -2.00 -3.84
N SER A 127 -21.85 -2.49 -3.85
CA SER A 127 -22.87 -2.07 -4.82
C SER A 127 -23.84 -1.07 -4.20
N VAL A 128 -24.36 -0.14 -5.00
CA VAL A 128 -25.45 0.76 -4.60
C VAL A 128 -26.66 0.44 -5.45
N ASP A 129 -27.77 0.08 -4.82
CA ASP A 129 -29.05 -0.05 -5.49
C ASP A 129 -29.51 1.34 -5.98
N THR A 130 -29.58 1.52 -7.28
CA THR A 130 -29.93 2.80 -7.91
C THR A 130 -31.37 3.22 -7.68
N SER A 131 -32.25 2.28 -7.27
CA SER A 131 -33.66 2.55 -6.99
C SER A 131 -33.92 2.94 -5.53
N THR A 132 -33.17 2.35 -4.59
CA THR A 132 -33.36 2.56 -3.15
C THR A 132 -32.26 3.39 -2.50
N GLY A 133 -31.14 3.63 -3.20
CA GLY A 133 -29.93 4.26 -2.66
C GLY A 133 -29.21 3.39 -1.62
N LYS A 134 -29.65 2.15 -1.40
CA LYS A 134 -29.09 1.27 -0.37
C LYS A 134 -27.76 0.67 -0.83
N VAL A 135 -26.80 0.70 0.07
CA VAL A 135 -25.51 0.04 -0.10
C VAL A 135 -25.68 -1.45 0.19
N LYS A 136 -25.16 -2.30 -0.70
CA LYS A 136 -25.18 -3.76 -0.56
C LYS A 136 -23.78 -4.33 -0.79
N PRO A 137 -23.20 -5.01 0.21
CA PRO A 137 -21.93 -5.69 0.03
C PRO A 137 -22.08 -6.91 -0.88
N MET A 138 -21.13 -7.09 -1.80
CA MET A 138 -21.04 -8.24 -2.68
C MET A 138 -19.98 -9.21 -2.18
N LYS A 139 -20.19 -10.50 -2.46
CA LYS A 139 -19.20 -11.53 -2.18
C LYS A 139 -17.95 -11.31 -3.04
N MET A 140 -16.81 -11.19 -2.40
CA MET A 140 -15.50 -11.10 -3.03
C MET A 140 -14.97 -12.51 -3.32
N PRO A 141 -14.57 -12.82 -4.56
CA PRO A 141 -13.94 -14.10 -4.88
C PRO A 141 -12.64 -14.32 -4.09
N LEU A 142 -12.40 -15.55 -3.64
CA LEU A 142 -11.26 -15.91 -2.79
C LEU A 142 -9.91 -15.45 -3.37
N LYS A 143 -9.70 -15.58 -4.69
CA LYS A 143 -8.46 -15.13 -5.34
C LYS A 143 -8.15 -13.64 -5.12
N TYR A 144 -9.18 -12.80 -5.00
CA TYR A 144 -9.01 -11.37 -4.76
C TYR A 144 -8.93 -11.04 -3.26
N VAL A 145 -9.52 -11.87 -2.40
CA VAL A 145 -9.25 -11.83 -0.95
C VAL A 145 -7.79 -12.14 -0.67
N THR A 146 -7.24 -13.20 -1.29
CA THR A 146 -5.82 -13.52 -1.19
C THR A 146 -4.96 -12.35 -1.69
N GLU A 147 -5.32 -11.74 -2.82
CA GLU A 147 -4.62 -10.57 -3.37
C GLU A 147 -4.70 -9.35 -2.44
N LEU A 148 -5.84 -9.08 -1.80
CA LEU A 148 -6.00 -8.02 -0.80
C LEU A 148 -5.00 -8.19 0.36
N ILE A 149 -4.91 -9.41 0.92
CA ILE A 149 -4.00 -9.69 2.03
C ILE A 149 -2.53 -9.58 1.61
N VAL A 150 -2.20 -10.07 0.41
CA VAL A 150 -0.85 -9.95 -0.17
C VAL A 150 -0.50 -8.48 -0.43
N ASP A 151 -1.43 -7.70 -0.98
CA ASP A 151 -1.28 -6.27 -1.23
C ASP A 151 -1.04 -5.49 0.06
N TRP A 152 -1.81 -5.80 1.11
CA TRP A 152 -1.61 -5.22 2.42
C TRP A 152 -0.20 -5.50 2.96
N VAL A 153 0.26 -6.76 2.95
CA VAL A 153 1.63 -7.10 3.40
C VAL A 153 2.67 -6.34 2.55
N ALA A 154 2.52 -6.34 1.23
CA ALA A 154 3.45 -5.69 0.33
C ALA A 154 3.49 -4.18 0.53
N ALA A 155 2.34 -3.54 0.72
CA ALA A 155 2.25 -2.10 0.99
C ALA A 155 2.94 -1.74 2.30
N ASN A 156 2.84 -2.56 3.34
CA ASN A 156 3.50 -2.29 4.61
C ASN A 156 5.03 -2.45 4.55
N LEU A 157 5.52 -3.32 3.67
CA LEU A 157 6.94 -3.49 3.40
C LEU A 157 7.48 -2.41 2.43
N ALA A 158 6.67 -1.98 1.46
CA ALA A 158 7.02 -0.99 0.45
C ALA A 158 6.84 0.46 0.92
N TYR A 159 5.94 0.70 1.88
CA TYR A 159 5.57 2.02 2.41
C TYR A 159 5.57 2.06 3.96
N PRO A 160 6.68 1.71 4.67
CA PRO A 160 6.72 1.75 6.13
C PRO A 160 6.18 3.04 6.75
N SER A 161 5.10 2.89 7.50
CA SER A 161 4.41 3.96 8.20
C SER A 161 5.28 4.53 9.33
N GLY A 162 5.77 5.75 9.13
CA GLY A 162 6.22 6.62 10.21
C GLY A 162 5.56 7.98 10.06
N ASN A 163 4.65 8.32 10.99
CA ASN A 163 3.95 9.60 11.17
C ASN A 163 3.64 10.38 9.89
N HIS A 164 2.45 10.23 9.31
CA HIS A 164 1.69 11.18 8.46
C HIS A 164 2.45 12.19 7.55
N SER A 165 3.66 11.84 7.13
CA SER A 165 4.60 12.64 6.35
C SER A 165 5.51 11.75 5.49
N SER A 166 5.16 10.46 5.38
CA SER A 166 6.07 9.42 4.92
C SER A 166 6.17 9.42 3.40
N THR A 167 7.35 9.80 2.91
CA THR A 167 7.86 9.57 1.56
C THR A 167 7.62 8.16 1.05
N PRO A 168 7.63 7.93 -0.29
CA PRO A 168 7.83 6.59 -0.83
C PRO A 168 9.11 6.01 -0.22
N SER A 169 8.98 4.88 0.47
CA SER A 169 9.92 4.46 1.52
C SER A 169 11.29 3.99 1.08
N LEU A 170 11.65 4.15 -0.19
CA LEU A 170 12.99 3.88 -0.66
C LEU A 170 14.05 4.73 0.09
N MET A 171 13.69 5.92 0.57
CA MET A 171 14.64 6.81 1.25
C MET A 171 14.84 6.52 2.75
N LYS A 172 13.90 5.82 3.40
CA LYS A 172 13.96 5.50 4.84
C LYS A 172 14.49 4.10 5.12
N ILE A 173 14.32 3.16 4.18
CA ILE A 173 14.83 1.80 4.28
C ILE A 173 16.36 1.74 4.02
N MET A 174 16.92 2.75 3.34
CA MET A 174 18.27 2.68 2.76
C MET A 174 19.29 3.66 3.38
N GLY A 175 18.90 4.49 4.35
CA GLY A 175 19.88 5.20 5.20
C GLY A 175 20.43 4.24 6.26
N PRO A 176 21.62 4.48 6.84
CA PRO A 176 22.14 3.65 7.91
C PRO A 176 21.32 3.93 9.18
N THR A 177 20.20 3.25 9.35
CA THR A 177 19.49 3.24 10.63
C THR A 177 20.12 2.19 11.52
N SER A 178 21.17 2.62 12.22
CA SER A 178 21.46 2.14 13.57
C SER A 178 20.17 2.25 14.38
N GLN A 179 19.68 1.10 14.86
CA GLN A 179 18.69 0.83 15.91
C GLN A 179 17.88 -0.37 15.44
N GLU A 180 18.09 -1.50 16.11
CA GLU A 180 17.33 -2.74 15.98
C GLU A 180 15.83 -2.46 15.97
N GLN A 181 15.22 -2.51 14.79
CA GLN A 181 13.78 -2.73 14.71
C GLN A 181 13.59 -4.23 14.80
N ASN A 182 13.37 -4.71 16.02
CA ASN A 182 12.66 -5.95 16.26
C ASN A 182 11.35 -5.86 15.42
N PRO A 183 11.19 -6.63 14.33
CA PRO A 183 10.03 -6.53 13.44
C PRO A 183 8.80 -7.19 14.08
N SER A 184 8.72 -7.16 15.40
CA SER A 184 7.58 -7.61 16.17
C SER A 184 6.46 -6.58 16.03
N LEU A 185 5.41 -6.98 15.31
CA LEU A 185 4.07 -7.03 15.89
C LEU A 185 3.29 -5.70 16.09
N LEU A 186 3.94 -4.52 16.16
CA LEU A 186 3.27 -3.22 16.39
C LEU A 186 2.45 -2.66 15.19
N ASN A 187 2.42 -3.37 14.06
CA ASN A 187 1.77 -2.92 12.82
C ASN A 187 0.54 -3.73 12.39
N GLN A 188 0.26 -4.88 13.03
CA GLN A 188 -0.87 -5.74 12.61
C GLN A 188 -2.24 -5.04 12.81
N THR A 189 -2.45 -4.39 13.97
CA THR A 189 -3.71 -3.74 14.34
C THR A 189 -3.90 -2.35 13.71
N ARG A 190 -2.84 -1.52 13.62
CA ARG A 190 -2.95 -0.16 13.07
C ARG A 190 -3.27 -0.10 11.58
N GLN A 191 -2.85 -1.11 10.81
CA GLN A 191 -2.87 -1.07 9.34
C GLN A 191 -4.04 -1.84 8.73
N MET A 192 -4.74 -2.68 9.50
CA MET A 192 -6.02 -3.29 9.10
C MET A 192 -7.23 -2.49 9.60
N LYS A 193 -7.02 -1.25 10.07
CA LYS A 193 -8.12 -0.35 10.52
C LYS A 193 -9.18 -0.11 9.45
N PHE A 194 -8.85 -0.32 8.18
CA PHE A 194 -9.85 -0.32 7.12
C PHE A 194 -10.88 -1.45 7.30
N LEU A 195 -10.50 -2.64 7.82
CA LEU A 195 -11.46 -3.71 8.13
C LEU A 195 -12.48 -3.29 9.18
N GLU A 196 -12.07 -2.53 10.21
CA GLU A 196 -13.00 -1.92 11.18
C GLU A 196 -13.93 -0.94 10.47
N THR A 197 -13.38 -0.08 9.62
CA THR A 197 -14.14 0.97 8.92
C THR A 197 -15.18 0.40 7.96
N PHE A 198 -14.87 -0.74 7.34
CA PHE A 198 -15.69 -1.39 6.34
C PHE A 198 -16.42 -2.63 6.85
N SER A 199 -16.36 -2.97 8.14
CA SER A 199 -16.90 -4.24 8.65
C SER A 199 -18.34 -4.46 8.18
N ASP A 200 -19.19 -3.45 8.32
CA ASP A 200 -20.62 -3.55 7.99
C ASP A 200 -20.89 -3.54 6.47
N LEU A 201 -19.86 -3.19 5.69
CA LEU A 201 -19.88 -3.08 4.23
C LEU A 201 -19.11 -4.23 3.55
N ILE A 202 -18.75 -5.28 4.30
CA ILE A 202 -18.11 -6.49 3.77
C ILE A 202 -19.08 -7.66 3.87
N HIS A 203 -19.22 -8.40 2.78
CA HIS A 203 -20.10 -9.56 2.73
C HIS A 203 -19.65 -10.63 3.76
N PRO A 204 -20.54 -11.29 4.52
CA PRO A 204 -20.16 -12.20 5.61
C PRO A 204 -19.17 -13.31 5.19
N GLU A 205 -19.39 -13.92 4.03
CA GLU A 205 -18.45 -14.94 3.52
C GLU A 205 -17.08 -14.34 3.13
N THR A 206 -17.04 -13.09 2.68
CA THR A 206 -15.77 -12.39 2.42
C THR A 206 -15.01 -12.17 3.73
N LYS A 207 -15.70 -11.84 4.83
CA LYS A 207 -15.07 -11.70 6.15
C LYS A 207 -14.43 -13.00 6.62
N GLN A 208 -15.15 -14.11 6.45
CA GLN A 208 -14.63 -15.44 6.75
C GLN A 208 -13.39 -15.76 5.91
N ASN A 209 -13.44 -15.50 4.60
CA ASN A 209 -12.28 -15.70 3.72
C ASN A 209 -11.09 -14.82 4.13
N ILE A 210 -11.32 -13.55 4.53
CA ILE A 210 -10.26 -12.65 5.01
C ILE A 210 -9.58 -13.23 6.25
N HIS A 211 -10.37 -13.69 7.23
CA HIS A 211 -9.84 -14.31 8.44
C HIS A 211 -9.01 -15.57 8.12
N GLU A 212 -9.56 -16.48 7.30
CA GLU A 212 -8.87 -17.70 6.90
C GLU A 212 -7.57 -17.43 6.15
N GLU A 213 -7.55 -16.42 5.28
CA GLU A 213 -6.36 -16.03 4.50
C GLU A 213 -5.29 -15.36 5.37
N ILE A 214 -5.67 -14.57 6.38
CA ILE A 214 -4.73 -14.01 7.37
C ILE A 214 -4.09 -15.13 8.20
N VAL A 215 -4.89 -16.10 8.66
CA VAL A 215 -4.40 -17.26 9.38
C VAL A 215 -3.51 -18.15 8.49
N ARG A 216 -3.87 -18.29 7.20
CA ARG A 216 -3.04 -19.02 6.24
C ARG A 216 -1.71 -18.31 6.00
N LEU A 217 -1.71 -16.98 5.86
CA LEU A 217 -0.52 -16.15 5.72
C LEU A 217 0.44 -16.37 6.91
N SER A 218 -0.07 -16.34 8.14
CA SER A 218 0.76 -16.53 9.35
C SER A 218 1.43 -17.90 9.39
N ARG A 219 0.73 -18.96 8.94
CA ARG A 219 1.30 -20.31 8.79
C ARG A 219 2.35 -20.40 7.69
N VAL A 220 2.09 -19.84 6.51
CA VAL A 220 3.02 -19.87 5.36
C VAL A 220 4.32 -19.15 5.70
N PHE A 221 4.23 -18.00 6.37
CA PHE A 221 5.39 -17.17 6.70
C PHE A 221 5.93 -17.38 8.12
N ARG A 222 5.33 -18.30 8.89
CA ARG A 222 5.74 -18.71 10.24
C ARG A 222 5.91 -17.54 11.22
N PHE A 223 4.88 -16.71 11.32
CA PHE A 223 4.81 -15.65 12.33
C PHE A 223 3.55 -15.81 13.17
N GLU A 224 3.57 -15.24 14.38
CA GLU A 224 2.44 -15.27 15.29
C GLU A 224 1.56 -14.03 15.07
N LEU A 225 0.24 -14.23 15.13
CA LEU A 225 -0.74 -13.14 15.13
C LEU A 225 -0.87 -12.62 16.56
N GLU A 226 -0.94 -11.30 16.71
CA GLU A 226 -1.21 -10.69 18.02
C GLU A 226 -2.50 -11.23 18.62
N PRO A 227 -2.54 -11.64 19.90
CA PRO A 227 -3.76 -12.09 20.55
C PRO A 227 -4.90 -11.06 20.46
N THR A 228 -4.58 -9.77 20.54
CA THR A 228 -5.56 -8.68 20.39
C THR A 228 -6.15 -8.61 18.98
N PHE A 229 -5.33 -8.88 17.96
CA PHE A 229 -5.77 -8.90 16.57
C PHE A 229 -6.58 -10.15 16.24
N VAL A 230 -6.20 -11.31 16.78
CA VAL A 230 -7.00 -12.54 16.69
C VAL A 230 -8.37 -12.32 17.32
N ASN A 231 -8.43 -11.74 18.52
CA ASN A 231 -9.69 -11.42 19.18
C ASN A 231 -10.57 -10.49 18.32
N PHE A 232 -10.00 -9.45 17.73
CA PHE A 232 -10.71 -8.58 16.81
C PHE A 232 -11.30 -9.37 15.62
N LEU A 233 -10.48 -10.20 14.95
CA LEU A 233 -10.93 -10.97 13.80
C LEU A 233 -12.08 -11.92 14.15
N GLU A 234 -11.97 -12.63 15.28
CA GLU A 234 -12.92 -13.68 15.66
C GLU A 234 -14.21 -13.12 16.29
N ASN A 235 -14.10 -12.08 17.13
CA ASN A 235 -15.22 -11.64 17.97
C ASN A 235 -15.85 -10.32 17.54
N GLU A 236 -15.15 -9.49 16.75
CA GLU A 236 -15.65 -8.18 16.32
C GLU A 236 -15.90 -8.17 14.80
N PHE A 237 -14.88 -8.51 14.01
CA PHE A 237 -14.93 -8.40 12.56
C PHE A 237 -15.93 -9.37 11.91
N ILE A 238 -15.82 -10.68 12.21
CA ILE A 238 -16.69 -11.72 11.64
C ILE A 238 -18.15 -11.55 12.09
N VAL A 239 -18.37 -11.03 13.30
CA VAL A 239 -19.70 -10.96 13.94
C VAL A 239 -20.47 -9.68 13.57
N ALA A 240 -19.77 -8.59 13.24
CA ALA A 240 -20.38 -7.36 12.70
C ALA A 240 -21.13 -7.60 11.39
#